data_AF-A0AAD1F705-F1
#
_entry.id   AF-A0AAD1F705-F1
#
_cell.length_a   1.000
_cell.length_b   1.000
_cell.length_c   1.000
_cell.angle_alpha   90.00
_cell.angle_beta   90.00
_cell.angle_gamma   90.00
#
_symmetry.space_group_name_H-M   'P 1'
#
loop_
_entity.id
_entity.type
_entity.pdbx_description
1 polymer ?
#
loop_
_entity_poly.entity_id
_entity_poly.type
_entity_poly.pdbx_seq_one_letter_code
_entity_poly.pdbx_strand_id
1 'polypeptide(L)'
;MYFCRDCGRQFQSGQRIDNVCLWNDYLTEKRTISELSTLHKCSERTIRRRLNSVADSFTPIYLESATIILDTTYFSKTFGVMLFQDAASGRILHRRFVRNETNKEYLEGLRCIEEGETQIKAVVCDGHVGLLQAVISCPVQMCQFHQLQIVRRFLTNNPHLPAGIDLLALMRSMFSIGKEEFTSGFDKWCDEWKEFLDERTLLVSGKTTYTHRRLRSARRWVKTHLKWLYTYEEYPELEIPNTTNLLEGFNSQLKRALRNHNGMKEVNKKKLYYFSKCAKSKIS
;
A
#
# COMPACT_ATOMS: atom_id res chain seq x y z
N MET A 1 -39.46 2.67 27.37
CA MET A 1 -40.85 2.77 26.86
C MET A 1 -41.25 4.23 27.01
N TYR A 2 -41.67 4.90 25.94
CA TYR A 2 -42.06 6.31 25.94
C TYR A 2 -43.58 6.40 25.78
N PHE A 3 -44.24 7.18 26.63
CA PHE A 3 -45.70 7.36 26.61
C PHE A 3 -46.03 8.79 26.21
N CYS A 4 -46.80 8.96 25.13
CA CYS A 4 -47.31 10.27 24.74
C CYS A 4 -48.61 10.55 25.51
N ARG A 5 -48.61 11.61 26.33
CA ARG A 5 -49.78 12.00 27.13
C ARG A 5 -50.92 12.60 26.29
N ASP A 6 -50.62 13.15 25.13
CA ASP A 6 -51.63 13.83 24.30
C ASP A 6 -52.43 12.87 23.42
N CYS A 7 -51.85 11.72 23.02
CA CYS A 7 -52.51 10.74 22.15
C CYS A 7 -52.64 9.34 22.74
N GLY A 8 -52.22 9.13 23.99
CA GLY A 8 -52.36 7.87 24.73
C GLY A 8 -51.57 6.68 24.18
N ARG A 9 -50.71 6.90 23.17
CA ARG A 9 -49.94 5.81 22.55
C ARG A 9 -48.65 5.53 23.31
N GLN A 10 -48.38 4.24 23.52
CA GLN A 10 -47.10 3.75 24.03
C GLN A 10 -46.17 3.43 22.86
N PHE A 11 -44.94 3.94 22.94
CA PHE A 11 -43.86 3.65 22.03
C PHE A 11 -42.81 2.81 22.76
N GLN A 12 -42.50 1.64 22.23
CA GLN A 12 -41.25 0.99 22.60
C GLN A 12 -40.11 1.77 21.97
N SER A 13 -39.04 2.06 22.72
CA SER A 13 -37.81 2.53 22.11
C SER A 13 -37.34 1.42 21.18
N GLY A 14 -37.51 1.58 19.87
CA GLY A 14 -37.05 0.60 18.89
C GLY A 14 -35.58 0.25 19.14
N GLN A 15 -35.18 -0.98 18.79
CA GLN A 15 -33.81 -1.44 18.93
C GLN A 15 -32.86 -0.39 18.34
N ARG A 16 -32.00 0.19 19.18
CA ARG A 16 -31.14 1.29 18.78
C ARG A 16 -30.05 0.69 17.89
N ILE A 17 -30.11 0.99 16.59
CA ILE A 17 -29.06 0.59 15.64
C ILE A 17 -27.74 1.16 16.18
N ASP A 18 -26.80 0.28 16.51
CA ASP A 18 -25.43 0.66 16.82
C ASP A 18 -24.76 1.10 15.52
N ASN A 19 -24.27 2.34 15.52
CA ASN A 19 -23.66 2.94 14.34
C ASN A 19 -22.32 2.26 13.99
N VAL A 20 -21.61 1.68 14.96
CA VAL A 20 -20.37 0.95 14.72
C VAL A 20 -20.66 -0.39 14.04
N CYS A 21 -21.61 -1.15 14.59
CA CYS A 21 -22.11 -2.39 13.96
C CYS A 21 -22.63 -2.13 12.53
N LEU A 22 -23.48 -1.10 12.35
CA LEU A 22 -23.99 -0.70 11.04
C LEU A 22 -22.87 -0.37 10.04
N TRP A 23 -21.79 0.26 10.51
CA TRP A 23 -20.63 0.59 9.68
C TRP A 23 -19.82 -0.67 9.31
N ASN A 24 -19.70 -1.62 10.23
CA ASN A 24 -19.07 -2.91 9.97
C ASN A 24 -19.87 -3.75 8.96
N ASP A 25 -21.20 -3.81 9.09
CA ASP A 25 -22.07 -4.53 8.14
C ASP A 25 -22.00 -3.91 6.74
N TYR A 26 -21.92 -2.58 6.69
CA TYR A 26 -21.77 -1.84 5.44
C TYR A 26 -20.45 -2.20 4.73
N LEU A 27 -19.32 -2.17 5.45
CA LEU A 27 -17.99 -2.30 4.83
C LEU A 27 -17.46 -3.74 4.76
N THR A 28 -17.65 -4.51 5.82
CA THR A 28 -17.05 -5.85 5.99
C THR A 28 -17.93 -6.91 5.37
N GLU A 29 -19.24 -6.83 5.61
CA GLU A 29 -20.23 -7.73 4.98
C GLU A 29 -20.65 -7.24 3.59
N LYS A 30 -20.13 -6.08 3.15
CA LYS A 30 -20.34 -5.48 1.82
C LYS A 30 -21.81 -5.20 1.50
N ARG A 31 -22.65 -5.02 2.52
CA ARG A 31 -24.08 -4.78 2.32
C ARG A 31 -24.32 -3.41 1.71
N THR A 32 -25.23 -3.33 0.76
CA THR A 32 -25.71 -2.08 0.17
C THR A 32 -26.59 -1.31 1.17
N ILE A 33 -26.81 -0.03 0.89
CA ILE A 33 -27.73 0.80 1.69
C ILE A 33 -29.15 0.21 1.69
N SER A 34 -29.58 -0.39 0.58
CA SER A 34 -30.89 -1.05 0.44
C SER A 34 -30.99 -2.31 1.30
N GLU A 35 -29.93 -3.13 1.32
CA GLU A 35 -29.88 -4.33 2.17
C GLU A 35 -29.88 -3.96 3.66
N LEU A 36 -29.12 -2.93 4.05
CA LEU A 36 -29.14 -2.41 5.43
C LEU A 36 -30.48 -1.78 5.81
N SER A 37 -31.13 -1.09 4.87
CA SER A 37 -32.47 -0.53 5.02
C SER A 37 -33.49 -1.63 5.33
N THR A 38 -33.39 -2.76 4.61
CA THR A 38 -34.24 -3.94 4.80
C THR A 38 -33.93 -4.62 6.13
N LEU A 39 -32.64 -4.85 6.44
CA LEU A 39 -32.18 -5.52 7.66
C LEU A 39 -32.62 -4.78 8.92
N HIS A 40 -32.38 -3.47 8.98
CA HIS A 40 -32.69 -2.64 10.14
C HIS A 40 -34.10 -2.04 10.12
N LYS A 41 -34.93 -2.42 9.13
CA LYS A 41 -36.33 -1.96 8.98
C LYS A 41 -36.46 -0.43 9.09
N CYS A 42 -35.59 0.31 8.44
CA CYS A 42 -35.61 1.78 8.46
C CYS A 42 -35.29 2.33 7.08
N SER A 43 -35.63 3.60 6.81
CA SER A 43 -35.41 4.17 5.48
C SER A 43 -33.93 4.29 5.11
N GLU A 44 -33.61 4.19 3.83
CA GLU A 44 -32.25 4.45 3.34
C GLU A 44 -31.69 5.80 3.79
N ARG A 45 -32.55 6.84 3.91
CA ARG A 45 -32.18 8.15 4.45
C ARG A 45 -31.67 8.04 5.88
N THR A 46 -32.27 7.18 6.70
CA THR A 46 -31.86 6.92 8.08
C THR A 46 -30.52 6.19 8.13
N ILE A 47 -30.33 5.18 7.27
CA ILE A 47 -29.04 4.47 7.13
C ILE A 47 -27.93 5.43 6.74
N ARG A 48 -28.11 6.24 5.67
CA ARG A 48 -27.15 7.25 5.23
C ARG A 48 -26.80 8.25 6.34
N ARG A 49 -27.81 8.75 7.07
CA ARG A 49 -27.61 9.67 8.19
C ARG A 49 -26.78 9.03 9.30
N ARG A 50 -27.05 7.77 9.65
CA ARG A 50 -26.32 7.04 10.69
C ARG A 50 -24.88 6.74 10.30
N LEU A 51 -24.66 6.27 9.07
CA LEU A 51 -23.31 6.08 8.52
C LEU A 51 -22.52 7.41 8.52
N ASN A 52 -23.16 8.53 8.17
CA ASN A 52 -22.52 9.86 8.25
C ASN A 52 -22.17 10.28 9.68
N SER A 53 -22.92 9.82 10.69
CA SER A 53 -22.70 10.16 12.10
C SER A 53 -21.61 9.34 12.80
N VAL A 54 -21.10 8.28 12.17
CA VAL A 54 -19.96 7.51 12.69
C VAL A 54 -18.75 8.42 12.76
N ALA A 55 -18.21 8.63 13.97
CA ALA A 55 -17.06 9.48 14.19
C ALA A 55 -15.78 8.82 13.67
N ASP A 56 -14.90 9.68 13.17
CA ASP A 56 -13.54 9.38 12.78
C ASP A 56 -12.71 9.03 14.04
N SER A 57 -12.67 7.76 14.45
CA SER A 57 -11.81 7.30 15.55
C SER A 57 -10.69 6.40 15.03
N PHE A 58 -9.53 6.99 14.78
CA PHE A 58 -8.31 6.22 14.60
C PHE A 58 -7.47 6.49 15.82
N THR A 59 -7.33 5.44 16.61
CA THR A 59 -6.42 5.45 17.74
C THR A 59 -5.14 4.80 17.26
N PRO A 60 -4.03 5.56 17.10
CA PRO A 60 -2.75 4.93 16.81
C PRO A 60 -2.44 3.97 17.96
N ILE A 61 -2.01 2.77 17.58
CA ILE A 61 -1.51 1.78 18.54
C ILE A 61 -0.01 1.81 18.37
N TYR A 62 0.69 2.20 19.43
CA TYR A 62 2.14 2.21 19.45
C TYR A 62 2.64 0.88 20.00
N LEU A 63 3.61 0.30 19.31
CA LEU A 63 4.30 -0.93 19.72
C LEU A 63 5.63 -0.54 20.34
N GLU A 64 6.26 -1.42 21.11
CA GLU A 64 7.62 -1.17 21.61
C GLU A 64 8.61 -1.01 20.44
N SER A 65 8.47 -1.86 19.42
CA SER A 65 9.27 -1.76 18.20
C SER A 65 8.52 -2.33 16.99
N ALA A 66 8.86 -1.84 15.79
CA ALA A 66 8.17 -2.24 14.56
C ALA A 66 9.07 -2.13 13.31
N THR A 67 8.84 -3.01 12.34
CA THR A 67 9.35 -2.88 10.97
C THR A 67 8.25 -2.29 10.11
N ILE A 68 8.48 -1.11 9.53
CA ILE A 68 7.41 -0.30 8.93
C ILE A 68 7.34 -0.53 7.43
N ILE A 69 6.22 -1.07 6.96
CA ILE A 69 5.86 -1.12 5.54
C ILE A 69 5.13 0.18 5.18
N LEU A 70 5.67 0.88 4.18
CA LEU A 70 5.12 2.11 3.62
C LEU A 70 4.46 1.83 2.27
N ASP A 71 3.25 2.32 2.09
CA ASP A 71 2.58 2.33 0.77
C ASP A 71 1.59 3.50 0.70
N THR A 72 1.44 4.06 -0.50
CA THR A 72 0.44 5.08 -0.79
C THR A 72 -0.54 4.57 -1.82
N THR A 73 -1.82 4.55 -1.46
CA THR A 73 -2.88 4.16 -2.38
C THR A 73 -3.78 5.32 -2.76
N TYR A 74 -3.97 5.52 -4.07
CA TYR A 74 -4.87 6.53 -4.62
C TYR A 74 -6.26 5.96 -4.95
N PHE A 75 -7.29 6.76 -4.67
CA PHE A 75 -8.70 6.45 -4.96
C PHE A 75 -9.33 7.42 -5.96
N SER A 76 -8.73 8.59 -6.11
CA SER A 76 -9.04 9.55 -7.16
C SER A 76 -7.75 10.34 -7.50
N LYS A 77 -7.82 11.23 -8.49
CA LYS A 77 -6.71 12.13 -8.83
C LYS A 77 -6.36 13.13 -7.72
N THR A 78 -7.20 13.28 -6.71
CA THR A 78 -7.05 14.29 -5.65
C THR A 78 -7.04 13.69 -4.24
N PHE A 79 -7.10 12.36 -4.13
CA PHE A 79 -7.28 11.67 -2.86
C PHE A 79 -6.51 10.35 -2.82
N GLY A 80 -5.47 10.33 -2.00
CA GLY A 80 -4.70 9.15 -1.63
C GLY A 80 -4.57 9.00 -0.12
N VAL A 81 -4.14 7.81 0.29
CA VAL A 81 -3.90 7.45 1.69
C VAL A 81 -2.51 6.83 1.79
N MET A 82 -1.64 7.48 2.54
CA MET A 82 -0.37 6.93 3.01
C MET A 82 -0.63 6.05 4.23
N LEU A 83 -0.06 4.86 4.23
CA LEU A 83 -0.19 3.90 5.31
C LEU A 83 1.17 3.46 5.82
N PHE A 84 1.26 3.34 7.14
CA PHE A 84 2.44 2.91 7.86
C PHE A 84 2.03 1.67 8.64
N GLN A 85 2.37 0.51 8.11
CA GLN A 85 1.95 -0.78 8.64
C GLN A 85 3.13 -1.47 9.31
N ASP A 86 2.95 -1.96 10.53
CA ASP A 86 3.91 -2.90 11.12
C ASP A 86 3.88 -4.23 10.36
N ALA A 87 5.04 -4.71 9.90
CA ALA A 87 5.20 -5.93 9.14
C ALA A 87 4.76 -7.19 9.92
N ALA A 88 5.04 -7.24 11.22
CA ALA A 88 4.82 -8.43 12.04
C ALA A 88 3.33 -8.61 12.39
N SER A 89 2.69 -7.57 12.94
CA SER A 89 1.29 -7.61 13.36
C SER A 89 0.31 -7.23 12.23
N GLY A 90 0.83 -6.67 11.14
CA GLY A 90 0.06 -6.03 10.07
C GLY A 90 -0.71 -4.79 10.51
N ARG A 91 -0.52 -4.28 11.73
CA ARG A 91 -1.33 -3.16 12.28
C ARG A 91 -0.91 -1.85 11.62
N ILE A 92 -1.89 -0.99 11.33
CA ILE A 92 -1.62 0.35 10.83
C ILE A 92 -1.26 1.22 12.04
N LEU A 93 -0.01 1.64 12.13
CA LEU A 93 0.50 2.47 13.21
C LEU A 93 0.23 3.96 12.94
N HIS A 94 0.35 4.36 11.68
CA HIS A 94 0.05 5.71 11.25
C HIS A 94 -0.61 5.71 9.87
N ARG A 95 -1.38 6.76 9.59
CA ARG A 95 -1.91 7.02 8.25
C ARG A 95 -2.07 8.50 8.00
N ARG A 96 -1.99 8.88 6.75
CA ARG A 96 -2.17 10.27 6.32
C ARG A 96 -2.95 10.36 5.03
N PHE A 97 -3.90 11.28 4.98
CA PHE A 97 -4.62 11.60 3.75
C PHE A 97 -3.83 12.63 2.96
N VAL A 98 -3.53 12.32 1.71
CA VAL A 98 -2.65 13.13 0.87
C VAL A 98 -3.27 13.38 -0.50
N ARG A 99 -2.89 14.50 -1.11
CA ARG A 99 -3.25 14.80 -2.51
C ARG A 99 -2.19 14.29 -3.47
N ASN A 100 -0.94 14.49 -3.10
CA ASN A 100 0.25 14.05 -3.82
C ASN A 100 1.18 13.41 -2.81
N GLU A 101 2.07 12.55 -3.28
CA GLU A 101 3.05 11.86 -2.46
C GLU A 101 4.33 12.70 -2.35
N THR A 102 4.78 12.96 -1.13
CA THR A 102 6.02 13.69 -0.88
C THR A 102 6.87 13.00 0.18
N ASN A 103 8.19 13.07 0.03
CA ASN A 103 9.12 12.53 1.03
C ASN A 103 8.92 13.16 2.40
N LYS A 104 8.57 14.45 2.45
CA LYS A 104 8.28 15.17 3.69
C LYS A 104 7.14 14.51 4.47
N GLU A 105 6.07 14.11 3.80
CA GLU A 105 4.92 13.47 4.46
C GLU A 105 5.26 12.07 4.98
N TYR A 106 6.10 11.32 4.26
CA TYR A 106 6.60 10.03 4.77
C TYR A 106 7.45 10.21 6.02
N LEU A 107 8.42 11.12 5.99
CA LEU A 107 9.29 11.40 7.13
C LEU A 107 8.49 11.94 8.33
N GLU A 108 7.50 12.79 8.10
CA GLU A 108 6.58 13.23 9.15
C GLU A 108 5.82 12.06 9.77
N GLY A 109 5.31 11.12 8.96
CA GLY A 109 4.62 9.95 9.47
C GLY A 109 5.52 8.99 10.27
N LEU A 110 6.78 8.81 9.85
CA LEU A 110 7.77 8.04 10.62
C LEU A 110 8.07 8.73 11.97
N ARG A 111 8.27 10.06 11.98
CA ARG A 111 8.47 10.82 13.23
C ARG A 111 7.28 10.70 14.18
N CYS A 112 6.05 10.76 13.68
CA CYS A 112 4.86 10.58 14.53
C CYS A 112 4.77 9.18 15.16
N ILE A 113 5.38 8.16 14.55
CA ILE A 113 5.48 6.80 15.12
C ILE A 113 6.54 6.78 16.22
N GLU A 114 7.71 7.39 15.98
CA GLU A 114 8.79 7.50 16.97
C GLU A 114 8.38 8.35 18.19
N GLU A 115 7.67 9.46 17.97
CA GLU A 115 7.10 10.32 19.03
C GLU A 115 6.09 9.57 19.91
N GLY A 116 5.46 8.51 19.37
CA GLY A 116 4.61 7.59 20.12
C GLY A 116 5.39 6.47 20.82
N GLU A 117 6.70 6.63 21.00
CA GLU A 117 7.61 5.69 21.68
C GLU A 117 7.78 4.33 20.96
N THR A 118 7.42 4.24 19.67
CA THR A 118 7.71 3.05 18.87
C THR A 118 9.10 3.11 18.25
N GLN A 119 9.98 2.17 18.60
CA GLN A 119 11.28 2.03 17.97
C GLN A 119 11.15 1.46 16.54
N ILE A 120 11.49 2.25 15.53
CA ILE A 120 11.51 1.80 14.14
C ILE A 120 12.77 0.98 13.87
N LYS A 121 12.60 -0.33 13.65
CA LYS A 121 13.71 -1.25 13.37
C LYS A 121 14.23 -1.11 11.95
N ALA A 122 13.30 -1.05 10.99
CA ALA A 122 13.59 -0.95 9.56
C ALA A 122 12.36 -0.40 8.83
N VAL A 123 12.57 0.06 7.60
CA VAL A 123 11.51 0.53 6.70
C VAL A 123 11.52 -0.29 5.42
N VAL A 124 10.34 -0.72 4.98
CA VAL A 124 10.13 -1.35 3.66
C VAL A 124 9.22 -0.45 2.84
N CYS A 125 9.69 0.01 1.68
CA CYS A 125 8.89 0.90 0.83
C CYS A 125 8.97 0.49 -0.64
N ASP A 126 8.24 1.24 -1.47
CA ASP A 126 8.30 1.11 -2.90
C ASP A 126 9.66 1.59 -3.47
N GLY A 127 9.76 1.63 -4.80
CA GLY A 127 10.98 2.06 -5.50
C GLY A 127 11.19 3.56 -5.58
N HIS A 128 10.58 4.38 -4.71
CA HIS A 128 10.83 5.82 -4.74
C HIS A 128 12.24 6.14 -4.19
N VAL A 129 13.21 6.32 -5.09
CA VAL A 129 14.63 6.63 -4.76
C VAL A 129 14.76 7.75 -3.74
N GLY A 130 13.97 8.82 -3.87
CA GLY A 130 14.03 9.96 -2.96
C GLY A 130 13.67 9.59 -1.52
N LEU A 131 12.74 8.66 -1.32
CA LEU A 131 12.34 8.16 0.00
C LEU A 131 13.41 7.21 0.54
N LEU A 132 13.87 6.27 -0.29
CA LEU A 132 14.94 5.32 0.05
C LEU A 132 16.24 6.02 0.51
N GLN A 133 16.52 7.20 -0.03
CA GLN A 133 17.67 8.03 0.36
C GLN A 133 17.40 8.92 1.57
N ALA A 134 16.15 9.33 1.78
CA ALA A 134 15.78 10.25 2.85
C ALA A 134 15.67 9.55 4.22
N VAL A 135 15.33 8.26 4.24
CA VAL A 135 15.33 7.45 5.46
C VAL A 135 16.76 7.03 5.77
N ILE A 136 17.35 7.64 6.80
CA ILE A 136 18.74 7.39 7.22
C ILE A 136 18.85 6.82 8.63
N SER A 137 17.78 6.87 9.43
CA SER A 137 17.78 6.48 10.83
C SER A 137 17.76 4.97 11.07
N CYS A 138 17.40 4.18 10.05
CA CYS A 138 17.29 2.73 10.14
C CYS A 138 17.61 2.07 8.78
N PRO A 139 17.84 0.75 8.75
CA PRO A 139 17.90 -0.02 7.51
C PRO A 139 16.64 0.17 6.65
N VAL A 140 16.83 0.23 5.33
CA VAL A 140 15.75 0.41 4.35
C VAL A 140 15.78 -0.69 3.31
N GLN A 141 14.65 -1.34 3.12
CA GLN A 141 14.42 -2.36 2.10
C GLN A 141 13.49 -1.81 1.02
N MET A 142 13.92 -1.90 -0.23
CA MET A 142 13.03 -1.74 -1.37
C MET A 142 12.25 -3.04 -1.60
N CYS A 143 10.94 -2.93 -1.78
CA CYS A 143 10.10 -4.07 -2.11
C CYS A 143 10.51 -4.73 -3.43
N GLN A 144 10.89 -6.00 -3.37
CA GLN A 144 11.28 -6.82 -4.52
C GLN A 144 10.13 -7.00 -5.53
N PHE A 145 8.88 -7.05 -5.08
CA PHE A 145 7.72 -7.10 -5.98
C PHE A 145 7.61 -5.82 -6.81
N HIS A 146 7.67 -4.65 -6.16
CA HIS A 146 7.66 -3.37 -6.86
C HIS A 146 8.84 -3.23 -7.83
N GLN A 147 10.03 -3.70 -7.43
CA GLN A 147 11.20 -3.74 -8.31
C GLN A 147 10.92 -4.54 -9.61
N LEU A 148 10.35 -5.74 -9.50
CA LEU A 148 9.96 -6.54 -10.66
C LEU A 148 8.91 -5.80 -11.51
N GLN A 149 7.91 -5.16 -10.91
CA GLN A 149 6.89 -4.40 -11.64
C GLN A 149 7.49 -3.21 -12.40
N ILE A 150 8.48 -2.53 -11.83
CA ILE A 150 9.18 -1.42 -12.51
C ILE A 150 9.94 -1.94 -13.72
N VAL A 151 10.71 -3.04 -13.58
CA VAL A 151 11.42 -3.63 -14.73
C VAL A 151 10.45 -4.11 -15.81
N ARG A 152 9.34 -4.75 -15.44
CA ARG A 152 8.27 -5.14 -16.38
C ARG A 152 7.67 -3.94 -17.11
N ARG A 153 7.55 -2.77 -16.49
CA ARG A 153 7.13 -1.55 -17.21
C ARG A 153 8.11 -1.14 -18.29
N PHE A 154 9.41 -1.40 -18.14
CA PHE A 154 10.38 -1.16 -19.19
C PHE A 154 10.36 -2.25 -20.28
N LEU A 155 10.27 -3.53 -19.92
CA LEU A 155 10.46 -4.67 -20.83
C LEU A 155 9.17 -5.28 -21.42
N THR A 156 8.02 -5.09 -20.76
CA THR A 156 6.78 -5.88 -20.89
C THR A 156 6.83 -7.27 -20.23
N ASN A 157 5.71 -8.01 -20.25
CA ASN A 157 5.62 -9.36 -19.69
C ASN A 157 6.22 -10.44 -20.59
N ASN A 158 6.31 -10.16 -21.88
CA ASN A 158 6.80 -11.09 -22.90
C ASN A 158 7.75 -10.34 -23.83
N PRO A 159 8.95 -9.96 -23.35
CA PRO A 159 9.95 -9.31 -24.19
C PRO A 159 10.36 -10.24 -25.33
N HIS A 160 10.54 -9.68 -26.53
CA HIS A 160 10.98 -10.45 -27.71
C HIS A 160 12.50 -10.45 -27.91
N LEU A 161 13.20 -9.44 -27.35
CA LEU A 161 14.64 -9.34 -27.42
C LEU A 161 15.28 -10.34 -26.44
N PRO A 162 16.26 -11.16 -26.85
CA PRO A 162 16.94 -12.10 -25.96
C PRO A 162 17.46 -11.42 -24.68
N ALA A 163 18.12 -10.26 -24.81
CA ALA A 163 18.56 -9.45 -23.68
C ALA A 163 17.45 -9.09 -22.68
N GLY A 164 16.24 -8.84 -23.18
CA GLY A 164 15.07 -8.56 -22.35
C GLY A 164 14.49 -9.80 -21.69
N ILE A 165 14.52 -10.95 -22.38
CA ILE A 165 14.09 -12.24 -21.85
C ILE A 165 15.00 -12.64 -20.68
N ASP A 166 16.32 -12.57 -20.88
CA ASP A 166 17.32 -12.92 -19.87
C ASP A 166 17.20 -12.02 -18.64
N LEU A 167 17.08 -10.71 -18.84
CA LEU A 167 16.90 -9.78 -17.73
C LEU A 167 15.61 -10.08 -16.96
N LEU A 168 14.51 -10.34 -17.65
CA LEU A 168 13.25 -10.64 -16.98
C LEU A 168 13.31 -11.97 -16.21
N ALA A 169 14.02 -12.97 -16.72
CA ALA A 169 14.26 -14.24 -16.02
C ALA A 169 15.07 -14.00 -14.74
N LEU A 170 16.17 -13.25 -14.80
CA LEU A 170 16.97 -12.88 -13.64
C LEU A 170 16.15 -12.07 -12.61
N MET A 171 15.33 -11.11 -13.06
CA MET A 171 14.48 -10.35 -12.14
C MET A 171 13.43 -11.22 -11.43
N ARG A 172 13.00 -12.33 -12.05
CA ARG A 172 12.08 -13.30 -11.42
C ARG A 172 12.79 -14.21 -10.41
N SER A 173 14.08 -14.51 -10.60
CA SER A 173 14.83 -15.32 -9.64
C SER A 173 15.21 -14.57 -8.36
N MET A 174 15.14 -13.23 -8.36
CA MET A 174 15.41 -12.35 -7.20
C MET A 174 14.66 -12.75 -5.91
N PHE A 175 13.51 -13.41 -6.01
CA PHE A 175 12.74 -13.85 -4.84
C PHE A 175 13.27 -15.14 -4.19
N SER A 176 14.11 -15.89 -4.91
CA SER A 176 14.57 -17.23 -4.52
C SER A 176 16.08 -17.35 -4.37
N ILE A 177 16.85 -16.39 -4.89
CA ILE A 177 18.32 -16.38 -4.81
C ILE A 177 18.80 -15.25 -3.90
N GLY A 178 19.99 -15.43 -3.32
CA GLY A 178 20.58 -14.44 -2.41
C GLY A 178 21.20 -13.23 -3.13
N LYS A 179 21.59 -12.22 -2.35
CA LYS A 179 22.20 -10.98 -2.83
C LYS A 179 23.39 -11.20 -3.75
N GLU A 180 24.32 -12.06 -3.34
CA GLU A 180 25.57 -12.31 -4.08
C GLU A 180 25.29 -12.96 -5.44
N GLU A 181 24.45 -14.00 -5.45
CA GLU A 181 24.09 -14.72 -6.68
C GLU A 181 23.34 -13.81 -7.65
N PHE A 182 22.37 -13.02 -7.16
CA PHE A 182 21.65 -12.06 -7.99
C PHE A 182 22.57 -10.97 -8.55
N THR A 183 23.45 -10.42 -7.71
CA THR A 183 24.40 -9.38 -8.13
C THR A 183 25.36 -9.92 -9.20
N SER A 184 25.93 -11.10 -8.97
CA SER A 184 26.80 -11.77 -9.95
C SER A 184 26.06 -12.06 -11.26
N GLY A 185 24.83 -12.57 -11.19
CA GLY A 185 24.00 -12.80 -12.37
C GLY A 185 23.68 -11.52 -13.13
N PHE A 186 23.42 -10.42 -12.42
CA PHE A 186 23.13 -9.11 -13.01
C PHE A 186 24.36 -8.48 -13.67
N ASP A 187 25.53 -8.62 -13.05
CA ASP A 187 26.79 -8.14 -13.62
C ASP A 187 27.16 -8.94 -14.87
N LYS A 188 27.04 -10.27 -14.84
CA LYS A 188 27.21 -11.12 -16.04
C LYS A 188 26.28 -10.70 -17.17
N TRP A 189 25.00 -10.46 -16.87
CA TRP A 189 24.04 -9.96 -17.86
C TRP A 189 24.45 -8.59 -18.42
N CYS A 190 24.97 -7.69 -17.57
CA CYS A 190 25.45 -6.39 -18.01
C CYS A 190 26.65 -6.49 -18.96
N ASP A 191 27.55 -7.44 -18.72
CA ASP A 191 28.74 -7.66 -19.54
C ASP A 191 28.39 -8.32 -20.87
N GLU A 192 27.58 -9.39 -20.85
CA GLU A 192 27.08 -10.11 -22.03
C GLU A 192 26.41 -9.16 -23.02
N TRP A 193 25.51 -8.31 -22.52
CA TRP A 193 24.69 -7.43 -23.35
C TRP A 193 25.27 -6.02 -23.55
N LYS A 194 26.53 -5.79 -23.13
CA LYS A 194 27.14 -4.45 -23.14
C LYS A 194 27.14 -3.81 -24.53
N GLU A 195 27.67 -4.50 -25.53
CA GLU A 195 27.77 -3.98 -26.90
C GLU A 195 26.39 -3.71 -27.50
N PHE A 196 25.48 -4.67 -27.35
CA PHE A 196 24.08 -4.53 -27.75
C PHE A 196 23.43 -3.29 -27.11
N LEU A 197 23.59 -3.08 -25.80
CA LEU A 197 23.04 -1.93 -25.09
C LEU A 197 23.64 -0.59 -25.50
N ASP A 198 24.86 -0.58 -26.03
CA ASP A 198 25.55 0.63 -26.47
C ASP A 198 25.31 0.98 -27.94
N GLU A 199 24.60 0.12 -28.69
CA GLU A 199 24.12 0.40 -30.04
C GLU A 199 23.37 1.74 -30.12
N ARG A 200 23.69 2.52 -31.15
CA ARG A 200 23.08 3.82 -31.42
C ARG A 200 22.46 3.87 -32.81
N THR A 201 21.27 4.44 -32.89
CA THR A 201 20.58 4.78 -34.13
C THR A 201 20.81 6.25 -34.47
N LEU A 202 21.16 6.55 -35.72
CA LEU A 202 21.22 7.91 -36.24
C LEU A 202 19.81 8.37 -36.62
N LEU A 203 19.37 9.49 -36.06
CA LEU A 203 18.08 10.10 -36.38
C LEU A 203 18.20 10.99 -37.61
N VAL A 204 17.06 11.25 -38.27
CA VAL A 204 16.96 12.18 -39.41
C VAL A 204 17.50 13.58 -39.08
N SER A 205 17.45 13.98 -37.81
CA SER A 205 18.01 15.25 -37.31
C SER A 205 19.55 15.29 -37.24
N GLY A 206 20.25 14.22 -37.61
CA GLY A 206 21.71 14.07 -37.45
C GLY A 206 22.16 13.72 -36.03
N LYS A 207 21.25 13.70 -35.04
CA LYS A 207 21.55 13.29 -33.66
C LYS A 207 21.52 11.77 -33.52
N THR A 208 22.36 11.22 -32.64
CA THR A 208 22.32 9.78 -32.32
C THR A 208 21.57 9.51 -31.02
N THR A 209 20.79 8.43 -30.98
CA THR A 209 20.14 7.93 -29.76
C THR A 209 20.48 6.46 -29.56
N TYR A 210 20.52 6.01 -28.31
CA TYR A 210 20.58 4.57 -28.04
C TYR A 210 19.39 3.85 -28.67
N THR A 211 19.65 2.72 -29.32
CA THR A 211 18.62 1.87 -29.94
C THR A 211 17.70 1.28 -28.86
N HIS A 212 18.29 0.71 -27.81
CA HIS A 212 17.57 -0.04 -26.77
C HIS A 212 17.28 0.78 -25.50
N ARG A 213 16.71 1.99 -25.66
CA ARG A 213 16.55 2.96 -24.55
C ARG A 213 15.81 2.39 -23.32
N ARG A 214 14.77 1.59 -23.54
CA ARG A 214 13.95 0.99 -22.46
C ARG A 214 14.74 -0.04 -21.66
N LEU A 215 15.46 -0.93 -22.34
CA LEU A 215 16.31 -1.94 -21.71
C LEU A 215 17.45 -1.29 -20.92
N ARG A 216 18.07 -0.23 -21.46
CA ARG A 216 19.06 0.56 -20.72
C ARG A 216 18.47 1.23 -19.47
N SER A 217 17.24 1.71 -19.56
CA SER A 217 16.52 2.30 -18.42
C SER A 217 16.24 1.25 -17.34
N ALA A 218 15.84 0.03 -17.73
CA ALA A 218 15.71 -1.11 -16.82
C ALA A 218 17.04 -1.44 -16.12
N ARG A 219 18.13 -1.58 -16.87
CA ARG A 219 19.47 -1.83 -16.30
C ARG A 219 19.87 -0.75 -15.30
N ARG A 220 19.74 0.52 -15.67
CA ARG A 220 20.05 1.64 -14.76
C ARG A 220 19.19 1.56 -13.51
N TRP A 221 17.90 1.27 -13.65
CA TRP A 221 16.99 1.12 -12.53
C TRP A 221 17.44 0.02 -11.56
N VAL A 222 17.74 -1.17 -12.06
CA VAL A 222 18.23 -2.29 -11.24
C VAL A 222 19.52 -1.91 -10.52
N LYS A 223 20.49 -1.36 -11.24
CA LYS A 223 21.77 -0.93 -10.67
C LYS A 223 21.62 0.11 -9.56
N THR A 224 20.76 1.10 -9.74
CA THR A 224 20.51 2.15 -8.73
C THR A 224 19.93 1.57 -7.44
N HIS A 225 19.08 0.54 -7.55
CA HIS A 225 18.32 0.02 -6.41
C HIS A 225 18.96 -1.17 -5.71
N LEU A 226 19.99 -1.78 -6.30
CA LEU A 226 20.59 -3.03 -5.83
C LEU A 226 20.94 -3.03 -4.33
N LYS A 227 21.46 -1.90 -3.82
CA LYS A 227 21.84 -1.72 -2.41
C LYS A 227 20.68 -1.75 -1.41
N TRP A 228 19.42 -1.67 -1.86
CA TRP A 228 18.23 -1.73 -1.00
C TRP A 228 17.40 -3.01 -1.24
N LEU A 229 17.78 -3.90 -2.17
CA LEU A 229 16.95 -5.06 -2.53
C LEU A 229 17.11 -6.25 -1.58
N TYR A 230 18.20 -6.30 -0.83
CA TYR A 230 18.58 -7.42 0.03
C TYR A 230 19.00 -6.98 1.44
N THR A 231 18.50 -5.82 1.89
CA THR A 231 18.73 -5.33 3.24
C THR A 231 18.27 -6.34 4.29
N TYR A 232 17.24 -7.16 4.00
CA TYR A 232 16.82 -8.25 4.87
C TYR A 232 17.88 -9.34 5.10
N GLU A 233 18.82 -9.54 4.17
CA GLU A 233 19.94 -10.50 4.34
C GLU A 233 21.08 -9.89 5.18
N GLU A 234 21.23 -8.57 5.15
CA GLU A 234 22.24 -7.86 5.95
C GLU A 234 21.86 -7.77 7.43
N TYR A 235 20.56 -7.79 7.73
CA TYR A 235 19.99 -7.67 9.07
C TYR A 235 18.97 -8.79 9.35
N PRO A 236 19.39 -10.08 9.39
CA PRO A 236 18.48 -11.20 9.58
C PRO A 236 17.72 -11.14 10.92
N GLU A 237 18.31 -10.54 11.95
CA GLU A 237 17.73 -10.35 13.28
C GLU A 237 16.52 -9.39 13.29
N LEU A 238 16.36 -8.57 12.24
CA LEU A 238 15.26 -7.61 12.12
C LEU A 238 14.03 -8.18 11.39
N GLU A 239 14.11 -9.41 10.86
CA GLU A 239 13.03 -10.10 10.14
C GLU A 239 12.34 -9.22 9.08
N ILE A 240 13.14 -8.45 8.34
CA ILE A 240 12.63 -7.48 7.36
C ILE A 240 11.96 -8.25 6.20
N PRO A 241 10.69 -7.97 5.87
CA PRO A 241 10.06 -8.62 4.74
C PRO A 241 10.66 -8.09 3.43
N ASN A 242 10.95 -8.99 2.49
CA ASN A 242 11.42 -8.60 1.15
C ASN A 242 10.33 -7.97 0.25
N THR A 243 9.06 -8.05 0.65
CA THR A 243 7.90 -7.55 -0.11
C THR A 243 6.87 -6.82 0.77
N THR A 244 6.05 -5.98 0.12
CA THR A 244 4.95 -5.20 0.72
C THR A 244 3.58 -5.91 0.62
N ASN A 245 3.58 -7.23 0.39
CA ASN A 245 2.37 -8.02 0.06
C ASN A 245 1.23 -7.85 1.08
N LEU A 246 1.57 -7.72 2.37
CA LEU A 246 0.59 -7.54 3.44
C LEU A 246 -0.21 -6.24 3.26
N LEU A 247 0.49 -5.14 2.97
CA LEU A 247 -0.10 -3.83 2.79
C LEU A 247 -0.85 -3.72 1.45
N GLU A 248 -0.30 -4.32 0.39
CA GLU A 248 -0.97 -4.41 -0.92
C GLU A 248 -2.27 -5.22 -0.84
N GLY A 249 -2.27 -6.33 -0.11
CA GLY A 249 -3.45 -7.14 0.15
C GLY A 249 -4.52 -6.35 0.91
N PHE A 250 -4.12 -5.60 1.93
CA PHE A 250 -5.00 -4.69 2.66
C PHE A 250 -5.61 -3.62 1.74
N ASN A 251 -4.77 -2.92 0.96
CA ASN A 251 -5.20 -1.91 0.00
C ASN A 251 -6.16 -2.46 -1.07
N SER A 252 -5.91 -3.68 -1.54
CA SER A 252 -6.77 -4.36 -2.50
C SER A 252 -8.15 -4.69 -1.92
N GLN A 253 -8.20 -5.13 -0.66
CA GLN A 253 -9.48 -5.38 0.04
C GLN A 253 -10.28 -4.08 0.19
N LEU A 254 -9.63 -2.99 0.58
CA LEU A 254 -10.27 -1.68 0.72
C LEU A 254 -10.79 -1.13 -0.61
N LYS A 255 -9.98 -1.19 -1.67
CA LYS A 255 -10.41 -0.82 -3.02
C LYS A 255 -11.64 -1.61 -3.48
N ARG A 256 -11.67 -2.92 -3.19
CA ARG A 256 -12.81 -3.77 -3.51
C ARG A 256 -14.07 -3.38 -2.73
N ALA A 257 -13.94 -3.11 -1.42
CA ALA A 257 -15.07 -2.63 -0.62
C ALA A 257 -15.64 -1.31 -1.18
N LEU A 258 -14.78 -0.36 -1.54
CA LEU A 258 -15.21 0.92 -2.13
C LEU A 258 -15.90 0.78 -3.49
N ARG A 259 -15.48 -0.17 -4.33
CA ARG A 259 -16.15 -0.44 -5.62
C ARG A 259 -17.60 -0.90 -5.45
N ASN A 260 -17.93 -1.56 -4.34
CA ASN A 260 -19.30 -1.96 -4.03
C ASN A 260 -20.17 -0.79 -3.56
N HIS A 261 -19.56 0.36 -3.27
CA HIS A 261 -20.22 1.55 -2.74
C HIS A 261 -19.97 2.77 -3.65
N ASN A 262 -20.23 2.58 -4.95
CA ASN A 262 -20.14 3.65 -5.94
C ASN A 262 -21.06 4.83 -5.54
N GLY A 263 -20.51 6.05 -5.54
CA GLY A 263 -21.23 7.27 -5.11
C GLY A 263 -21.00 7.68 -3.65
N MET A 264 -20.18 6.96 -2.88
CA MET A 264 -19.77 7.39 -1.53
C MET A 264 -19.01 8.72 -1.57
N LYS A 265 -19.41 9.69 -0.75
CA LYS A 265 -18.69 10.96 -0.57
C LYS A 265 -17.29 10.73 -0.02
N GLU A 266 -16.33 11.58 -0.38
CA GLU A 266 -14.92 11.45 0.06
C GLU A 266 -14.77 11.35 1.59
N VAL A 267 -15.54 12.14 2.34
CA VAL A 267 -15.56 12.11 3.82
C VAL A 267 -15.86 10.70 4.34
N ASN A 268 -16.79 9.97 3.71
CA ASN A 268 -17.12 8.61 4.12
C ASN A 268 -16.11 7.59 3.60
N LYS A 269 -15.41 7.86 2.48
CA LYS A 269 -14.30 7.02 2.03
C LYS A 269 -13.14 7.06 3.01
N LYS A 270 -12.86 8.25 3.59
CA LYS A 270 -11.85 8.40 4.65
C LYS A 270 -12.16 7.47 5.82
N LYS A 271 -13.43 7.41 6.26
CA LYS A 271 -13.91 6.53 7.34
C LYS A 271 -13.61 5.04 7.18
N LEU A 272 -13.44 4.56 5.95
CA LEU A 272 -13.07 3.17 5.65
C LEU A 272 -11.76 2.73 6.33
N TYR A 273 -10.83 3.67 6.45
CA TYR A 273 -9.51 3.44 7.05
C TYR A 273 -9.54 3.41 8.58
N TYR A 274 -10.67 3.74 9.21
CA TYR A 274 -10.83 3.80 10.66
C TYR A 274 -11.28 2.46 11.25
N PHE A 275 -12.04 1.66 10.49
CA PHE A 275 -12.67 0.43 11.00
C PHE A 275 -12.06 -0.87 10.45
N SER A 276 -11.11 -0.78 9.51
CA SER A 276 -10.55 -1.93 8.78
C SER A 276 -9.58 -2.81 9.59
N LYS A 277 -9.54 -2.68 10.91
CA LYS A 277 -8.82 -3.62 11.80
C LYS A 277 -9.53 -3.95 13.13
N CYS A 278 -10.86 -3.98 13.15
CA CYS A 278 -11.60 -4.45 14.34
C CYS A 278 -12.09 -5.92 14.27
N ALA A 279 -11.78 -6.67 13.20
CA ALA A 279 -12.42 -7.97 12.92
C ALA A 279 -11.54 -9.23 13.14
N LYS A 280 -10.44 -9.15 13.92
CA LYS A 280 -9.64 -10.35 14.28
C LYS A 280 -9.31 -10.45 15.78
N SER A 281 -10.24 -10.05 16.64
CA SER A 281 -10.14 -10.26 18.09
C SER A 281 -11.44 -10.83 18.66
N LYS A 282 -11.96 -11.90 18.04
CA LYS A 282 -12.98 -12.80 18.63
C LYS A 282 -12.86 -14.20 18.01
N ILE A 283 -11.73 -14.87 18.26
CA ILE A 283 -11.71 -16.33 18.35
C ILE A 283 -10.75 -16.63 19.51
N SER A 284 -11.34 -16.76 20.69
CA SER A 284 -10.83 -17.49 21.85
C SER A 284 -12.03 -18.25 22.39
#